data_AF-A0A8R7R1E4-F1
#
_entry.id   AF-A0A8R7R1E4-F1
#
_cell.length_a   1.000
_cell.length_b   1.000
_cell.length_c   1.000
_cell.angle_alpha   90.00
_cell.angle_beta   90.00
_cell.angle_gamma   90.00
#
_symmetry.space_group_name_H-M   'P 1'
#
loop_
_entity.id
_entity.type
_entity.pdbx_description
1 polymer ?
#
loop_
_entity_poly.entity_id
_entity_poly.type
_entity_poly.pdbx_seq_one_letter_code
_entity_poly.pdbx_strand_id
1 'polypeptide(L)'
;MKMFGPVCSVIQDIAADGSIGSIRADADTSFGYLSSFEFIFILCLMKEIFEITELLGQALQKKSQDIVNVVRLVSSTKQCLQELRSDDGYQVFITTVVEFCLNHSIDIPDFEETYIMRGGRARRQPDQFTKEHYFRVEIFFSTLDTQLFELNRRFNDKMLPRMMI
;
A
#
# COMPACT_ATOMS: atom_id res chain seq x y z
N MET A 1 -0.93 -8.66 7.92
CA MET A 1 -2.22 -8.45 8.60
C MET A 1 -2.39 -9.15 9.94
N LYS A 2 -1.78 -10.32 10.20
CA LYS A 2 -1.96 -11.06 11.48
C LYS A 2 -1.69 -10.26 12.77
N MET A 3 -0.83 -9.25 12.70
CA MET A 3 -0.50 -8.37 13.84
C MET A 3 -1.48 -7.22 14.06
N PHE A 4 -2.43 -6.98 13.14
CA PHE A 4 -3.35 -5.84 13.22
C PHE A 4 -4.18 -5.88 14.51
N GLY A 5 -4.90 -6.98 14.75
CA GLY A 5 -5.68 -7.16 15.98
C GLY A 5 -4.86 -7.03 17.27
N PRO A 6 -3.74 -7.75 17.42
CA PRO A 6 -2.86 -7.60 18.58
C PRO A 6 -2.36 -6.17 18.80
N VAL A 7 -1.98 -5.45 17.74
CA VAL A 7 -1.52 -4.05 17.84
C VAL A 7 -2.67 -3.13 18.25
N CYS A 8 -3.85 -3.29 17.66
CA CYS A 8 -5.06 -2.56 18.05
C CYS A 8 -5.39 -2.76 19.53
N SER A 9 -5.37 -4.01 20.02
CA SER A 9 -5.63 -4.33 21.42
C SER A 9 -4.65 -3.61 22.36
N VAL A 10 -3.34 -3.70 22.09
CA VAL A 10 -2.33 -3.06 22.93
C VAL A 10 -2.50 -1.54 22.97
N ILE A 11 -2.84 -0.90 21.86
CA ILE A 11 -3.05 0.56 21.82
C ILE A 11 -4.31 0.96 22.59
N GLN A 12 -5.39 0.18 22.46
CA GLN A 12 -6.61 0.38 23.24
C GLN A 12 -6.37 0.19 24.74
N ASP A 13 -5.57 -0.82 25.12
CA ASP A 13 -5.20 -1.06 26.50
C ASP A 13 -4.39 0.14 27.06
N ILE A 14 -3.44 0.68 26.29
CA ILE A 14 -2.68 1.89 26.69
C ILE A 14 -3.61 3.11 26.82
N ALA A 15 -4.60 3.25 25.94
CA ALA A 15 -5.59 4.31 26.03
C ALA A 15 -6.50 4.15 27.26
N ALA A 16 -6.83 2.91 27.65
CA ALA A 16 -7.65 2.63 28.82
C ALA A 16 -6.87 2.75 30.15
N ASP A 17 -5.58 2.40 30.16
CA ASP A 17 -4.76 2.20 31.38
C ASP A 17 -3.76 3.35 31.65
N GLY A 18 -3.76 4.39 30.80
CA GLY A 18 -2.78 5.47 30.86
C GLY A 18 -2.77 6.26 32.18
N SER A 19 -1.74 6.05 33.01
CA SER A 19 -1.54 6.84 34.26
C SER A 19 -1.26 8.34 34.02
N ILE A 20 -0.99 8.74 32.76
CA ILE A 20 -0.73 10.12 32.32
C ILE A 20 -1.73 10.46 31.21
N GLY A 21 -2.50 11.54 31.40
CA GLY A 21 -3.57 11.93 30.47
C GLY A 21 -3.13 12.20 29.03
N SER A 22 -1.88 12.64 28.80
CA SER A 22 -1.35 12.84 27.44
C SER A 22 -1.11 11.53 26.69
N ILE A 23 -0.60 10.50 27.37
CA ILE A 23 -0.34 9.17 26.77
C ILE A 23 -1.65 8.54 26.30
N ARG A 24 -2.71 8.70 27.10
CA ARG A 24 -4.06 8.24 26.75
C ARG A 24 -4.58 8.93 25.48
N ALA A 25 -4.51 10.25 25.43
CA ALA A 25 -4.98 11.00 24.27
C ALA A 25 -4.20 10.65 22.98
N ASP A 26 -2.89 10.44 23.11
CA ASP A 26 -2.03 10.02 21.99
C ASP A 26 -2.37 8.62 21.49
N ALA A 27 -2.65 7.67 22.41
CA ALA A 27 -3.04 6.31 22.08
C ALA A 27 -4.44 6.26 21.41
N ASP A 28 -5.43 6.96 21.95
CA ASP A 28 -6.77 7.08 21.35
C ASP A 28 -6.70 7.65 19.92
N THR A 29 -5.91 8.71 19.74
CA THR A 29 -5.70 9.34 18.43
C THR A 29 -5.02 8.37 17.45
N SER A 30 -3.98 7.67 17.90
CA SER A 30 -3.25 6.69 17.08
C SER A 30 -4.15 5.52 16.68
N PHE A 31 -4.98 5.03 17.60
CA PHE A 31 -5.97 4.00 17.32
C PHE A 31 -6.97 4.44 16.26
N GLY A 32 -7.46 5.69 16.34
CA GLY A 32 -8.34 6.28 15.34
C GLY A 32 -7.72 6.30 13.94
N TYR A 33 -6.43 6.65 13.82
CA TYR A 33 -5.72 6.61 12.53
C TYR A 33 -5.49 5.18 12.02
N LEU A 34 -5.04 4.27 12.89
CA LEU A 34 -4.80 2.86 12.52
C LEU A 34 -6.07 2.12 12.11
N SER A 35 -7.21 2.53 12.67
CA SER A 35 -8.52 1.98 12.36
C SER A 35 -9.26 2.79 11.30
N SER A 36 -8.57 3.65 10.55
CA SER A 36 -9.15 4.37 9.42
C SER A 36 -9.08 3.53 8.15
N PHE A 37 -10.11 3.62 7.31
CA PHE A 37 -10.13 2.95 6.01
C PHE A 37 -8.91 3.30 5.15
N GLU A 38 -8.48 4.57 5.14
CA GLU A 38 -7.33 5.03 4.38
C GLU A 38 -6.03 4.33 4.80
N PHE A 39 -5.81 4.17 6.11
CA PHE A 39 -4.66 3.44 6.61
C PHE A 39 -4.70 1.96 6.21
N ILE A 40 -5.84 1.30 6.35
CA ILE A 40 -6.00 -0.11 5.95
C ILE A 40 -5.77 -0.28 4.46
N PHE A 41 -6.33 0.60 3.63
CA PHE A 41 -6.14 0.58 2.20
C PHE A 41 -4.65 0.63 1.83
N ILE A 42 -3.91 1.58 2.40
CA ILE A 42 -2.47 1.71 2.18
C ILE A 42 -1.71 0.49 2.70
N LEU A 43 -2.06 -0.02 3.88
CA LEU A 43 -1.42 -1.18 4.48
C LEU A 43 -1.63 -2.45 3.63
N CYS A 44 -2.84 -2.68 3.12
CA CYS A 44 -3.14 -3.75 2.18
C CYS A 44 -2.33 -3.60 0.89
N LEU A 45 -2.30 -2.40 0.30
CA LEU A 45 -1.58 -2.15 -0.94
C LEU A 45 -0.07 -2.41 -0.78
N MET A 46 0.50 -1.92 0.32
CA MET A 46 1.90 -2.18 0.65
C MET A 46 2.16 -3.67 0.79
N LYS A 47 1.30 -4.40 1.53
CA LYS A 47 1.43 -5.86 1.68
C LYS A 47 1.47 -6.56 0.32
N GLU A 48 0.51 -6.28 -0.57
CA GLU A 48 0.46 -6.90 -1.89
C GLU A 48 1.72 -6.61 -2.72
N ILE A 49 2.19 -5.36 -2.73
CA ILE A 49 3.43 -4.98 -3.43
C ILE A 49 4.64 -5.70 -2.81
N PHE A 50 4.73 -5.79 -1.49
CA PHE A 50 5.83 -6.50 -0.82
C PHE A 50 5.82 -7.99 -1.13
N GLU A 51 4.65 -8.64 -1.15
CA GLU A 51 4.49 -10.05 -1.49
C GLU A 51 4.89 -10.31 -2.96
N ILE A 52 4.47 -9.46 -3.89
CA ILE A 52 4.87 -9.54 -5.31
C ILE A 52 6.39 -9.35 -5.49
N THR A 53 7.00 -8.42 -4.75
CA THR A 53 8.42 -8.07 -4.91
C THR A 53 9.38 -8.91 -4.05
N GLU A 54 8.86 -9.79 -3.18
CA GLU A 54 9.65 -10.53 -2.19
C GLU A 54 10.78 -11.34 -2.82
N LEU A 55 10.46 -12.19 -3.80
CA LEU A 55 11.45 -13.07 -4.44
C LEU A 55 12.53 -12.29 -5.18
N LEU A 56 12.15 -11.20 -5.84
CA LEU A 56 13.11 -10.31 -6.49
C LEU A 56 14.00 -9.62 -5.46
N GLY A 57 13.43 -9.10 -4.37
CA GLY A 57 14.17 -8.48 -3.28
C GLY A 57 15.19 -9.44 -2.67
N GLN A 58 14.79 -10.68 -2.37
CA GLN A 58 15.69 -11.71 -1.87
C GLN A 58 16.81 -12.05 -2.87
N ALA A 59 16.49 -12.18 -4.15
CA ALA A 59 17.49 -12.45 -5.18
C ALA A 59 18.51 -11.32 -5.29
N LEU A 60 18.08 -10.06 -5.22
CA LEU A 60 18.95 -8.89 -5.28
C LEU A 60 19.81 -8.72 -4.02
N GLN A 61 19.38 -9.23 -2.87
CA GLN A 61 20.15 -9.18 -1.63
C GLN A 61 21.25 -10.26 -1.53
N LYS A 62 21.26 -11.27 -2.41
CA LYS A 62 22.30 -12.31 -2.40
C LYS A 62 23.66 -11.76 -2.84
N LYS A 63 24.72 -12.21 -2.16
CA LYS A 63 26.12 -11.82 -2.45
C LYS A 63 26.61 -12.23 -3.84
N SER A 64 26.08 -13.33 -4.37
CA SER A 64 26.28 -13.77 -5.75
C SER A 64 24.91 -13.93 -6.39
N GLN A 65 24.69 -13.20 -7.47
CA GLN A 65 23.42 -13.17 -8.19
C GLN A 65 23.56 -13.99 -9.48
N ASP A 66 22.59 -14.88 -9.71
CA ASP A 66 22.40 -15.48 -11.03
C ASP A 66 21.61 -14.49 -11.88
N ILE A 67 22.31 -13.83 -12.81
CA ILE A 67 21.73 -12.78 -13.65
C ILE A 67 20.55 -13.27 -14.49
N VAL A 68 20.60 -14.52 -14.97
CA VAL A 68 19.51 -15.10 -15.77
C VAL A 68 18.27 -15.25 -14.89
N ASN A 69 18.46 -15.71 -13.66
CA ASN A 69 17.37 -15.80 -12.69
C ASN A 69 16.84 -14.41 -12.29
N VAL A 70 17.69 -13.40 -12.08
CA VAL A 70 17.27 -12.03 -11.76
C VAL A 70 16.44 -11.42 -12.90
N VAL A 71 16.87 -11.55 -14.16
CA VAL A 71 16.12 -11.06 -15.32
C VAL A 71 14.73 -11.69 -15.41
N ARG A 72 14.65 -13.00 -15.17
CA ARG A 72 13.37 -13.71 -15.11
C ARG A 72 12.48 -13.18 -13.98
N LEU A 73 13.04 -13.02 -12.78
CA LEU A 73 12.30 -12.49 -11.62
C LEU A 73 11.83 -11.05 -11.83
N VAL A 74 12.64 -10.19 -12.47
CA VAL A 74 12.22 -8.83 -12.85
C VAL A 74 11.01 -8.88 -13.77
N SER A 75 11.05 -9.74 -14.78
CA SER A 75 9.96 -9.87 -15.76
C SER A 75 8.68 -10.38 -15.10
N SER A 76 8.76 -11.43 -14.27
CA SER A 76 7.62 -11.94 -13.50
C SER A 76 7.07 -10.91 -12.52
N THR A 77 7.92 -10.17 -11.82
CA THR A 77 7.50 -9.12 -10.87
C THR A 77 6.74 -8.00 -11.60
N LYS A 78 7.25 -7.56 -12.78
CA LYS A 78 6.56 -6.57 -13.62
C LYS A 78 5.18 -7.05 -14.03
N GLN A 79 5.07 -8.30 -14.48
CA GLN A 79 3.81 -8.88 -14.90
C GLN A 79 2.79 -8.89 -13.74
N CYS A 80 3.17 -9.38 -12.56
CA CYS A 80 2.27 -9.41 -11.40
C CYS A 80 1.83 -8.00 -10.97
N LEU A 81 2.73 -7.01 -10.99
CA LEU A 81 2.37 -5.61 -10.71
C LEU A 81 1.41 -5.04 -11.76
N GLN A 82 1.55 -5.43 -13.04
CA GLN A 82 0.63 -5.03 -14.11
C GLN A 82 -0.75 -5.69 -13.97
N GLU A 83 -0.79 -6.96 -13.57
CA GLU A 83 -2.03 -7.69 -13.28
C GLU A 83 -2.77 -7.05 -12.10
N LEU A 84 -2.07 -6.78 -10.99
CA LEU A 84 -2.64 -6.05 -9.85
C LEU A 84 -3.14 -4.66 -10.25
N ARG A 85 -2.40 -3.96 -11.11
CA ARG A 85 -2.77 -2.63 -11.63
C ARG A 85 -4.01 -2.65 -12.53
N SER A 86 -4.38 -3.78 -13.12
CA SER A 86 -5.55 -3.85 -14.00
C SER A 86 -6.84 -3.47 -13.27
N ASP A 87 -7.90 -3.14 -14.02
CA ASP A 87 -9.20 -2.87 -13.41
C ASP A 87 -9.71 -4.07 -12.61
N ASP A 88 -9.53 -5.29 -13.13
CA ASP A 88 -9.87 -6.53 -12.41
C ASP A 88 -9.02 -6.71 -11.15
N GLY A 89 -7.72 -6.41 -11.23
CA GLY A 89 -6.81 -6.42 -10.09
C GLY A 89 -7.23 -5.43 -9.00
N TYR A 90 -7.66 -4.23 -9.39
CA TYR A 90 -8.25 -3.25 -8.47
C TYR A 90 -9.54 -3.78 -7.82
N GLN A 91 -10.44 -4.40 -8.58
CA GLN A 91 -11.69 -4.96 -8.02
C GLN A 91 -11.44 -6.05 -6.98
N VAL A 92 -10.51 -6.97 -7.26
CA VAL A 92 -10.11 -8.01 -6.30
C VAL A 92 -9.48 -7.39 -5.05
N PHE A 93 -8.60 -6.40 -5.25
CA PHE A 93 -7.94 -5.68 -4.16
C PHE A 93 -8.93 -4.95 -3.25
N ILE A 94 -9.82 -4.12 -3.81
CA ILE A 94 -10.77 -3.33 -3.03
C ILE A 94 -11.75 -4.24 -2.28
N THR A 95 -12.18 -5.35 -2.89
CA THR A 95 -13.03 -6.35 -2.24
C THR A 95 -12.34 -6.91 -0.99
N THR A 96 -11.06 -7.28 -1.11
CA THR A 96 -10.26 -7.78 0.01
C THR A 96 -10.12 -6.74 1.14
N VAL A 97 -9.93 -5.45 0.78
CA VAL A 97 -9.87 -4.34 1.75
C VAL A 97 -11.21 -4.17 2.47
N VAL A 98 -12.32 -4.17 1.73
CA VAL A 98 -13.66 -4.03 2.28
C VAL A 98 -13.99 -5.19 3.22
N GLU A 99 -13.70 -6.44 2.82
CA GLU A 99 -13.87 -7.62 3.67
C GLU A 99 -13.05 -7.52 4.95
N PHE A 100 -11.80 -7.07 4.85
CA PHE A 100 -10.96 -6.83 6.03
C PHE A 100 -11.58 -5.79 6.97
N CYS A 101 -12.03 -4.65 6.43
CA CYS A 101 -12.68 -3.60 7.24
C CYS A 101 -13.94 -4.10 7.94
N LEU A 102 -14.80 -4.84 7.23
CA LEU A 102 -16.00 -5.46 7.81
C LEU A 102 -15.65 -6.42 8.96
N ASN A 103 -14.67 -7.29 8.75
CA ASN A 103 -14.22 -8.26 9.75
C ASN A 103 -13.62 -7.60 11.01
N HIS A 104 -13.13 -6.37 10.89
CA HIS A 104 -12.52 -5.62 11.98
C HIS A 104 -13.38 -4.45 12.48
N SER A 105 -14.64 -4.34 12.03
CA SER A 105 -15.55 -3.24 12.41
C SER A 105 -14.97 -1.85 12.14
N ILE A 106 -14.29 -1.71 11.01
CA ILE A 106 -13.74 -0.45 10.52
C ILE A 106 -14.75 0.20 9.59
N ASP A 107 -15.04 1.47 9.83
CA ASP A 107 -15.98 2.23 9.02
C ASP A 107 -15.51 2.38 7.58
N ILE A 108 -16.36 1.99 6.64
CA ILE A 108 -16.12 2.12 5.21
C ILE A 108 -16.73 3.47 4.77
N PRO A 109 -15.95 4.35 4.12
CA PRO A 109 -16.45 5.63 3.68
C PRO A 109 -17.46 5.50 2.54
N ASP A 110 -18.36 6.46 2.40
CA ASP A 110 -19.11 6.65 1.16
C ASP A 110 -18.16 7.07 0.04
N PHE A 111 -17.99 6.20 -0.96
CA PHE A 111 -17.05 6.40 -2.05
C PHE A 111 -17.44 7.55 -2.99
N GLU A 112 -18.72 7.90 -3.05
CA GLU A 112 -19.26 9.01 -3.86
C GLU A 112 -19.10 10.36 -3.15
N GLU A 113 -18.77 10.36 -1.85
CA GLU A 113 -18.57 11.59 -1.10
C GLU A 113 -17.39 12.39 -1.66
N THR A 114 -17.55 13.71 -1.67
CA THR A 114 -16.46 14.61 -2.01
C THR A 114 -15.31 14.43 -1.03
N TYR A 115 -14.13 14.16 -1.56
CA TYR A 115 -12.90 14.17 -0.80
C TYR A 115 -12.29 15.56 -0.88
N ILE A 116 -11.66 16.05 0.19
CA ILE A 116 -10.91 17.31 0.16
C ILE A 116 -9.44 16.98 0.35
N MET A 117 -8.63 17.17 -0.69
CA MET A 117 -7.19 16.96 -0.58
C MET A 117 -6.59 17.89 0.45
N ARG A 118 -5.71 17.35 1.31
CA ARG A 118 -4.94 18.14 2.27
C ARG A 118 -3.54 18.43 1.70
N GLY A 119 -2.99 19.60 2.04
CA GLY A 119 -1.62 19.99 1.66
C GLY A 119 -1.48 20.57 0.25
N GLY A 120 -0.26 20.60 -0.28
CA GLY A 120 0.10 21.35 -1.51
C GLY A 120 -0.62 20.91 -2.79
N ARG A 121 -1.28 19.75 -2.79
CA ARG A 121 -2.05 19.21 -3.93
C ARG A 121 -3.49 19.72 -3.99
N ALA A 122 -4.02 20.26 -2.89
CA ALA A 122 -5.38 20.81 -2.81
C ALA A 122 -5.66 21.88 -3.89
N ARG A 123 -4.64 22.64 -4.29
CA ARG A 123 -4.77 23.71 -5.29
C ARG A 123 -5.00 23.21 -6.72
N ARG A 124 -4.82 21.93 -6.99
CA ARG A 124 -4.99 21.31 -8.32
C ARG A 124 -6.16 20.32 -8.35
N GLN A 125 -6.98 20.34 -7.30
CA GLN A 125 -8.08 19.40 -7.16
C GLN A 125 -9.20 19.71 -8.18
N PRO A 126 -9.72 18.71 -8.91
CA PRO A 126 -10.88 18.89 -9.79
C PRO A 126 -12.15 19.26 -9.02
N ASP A 127 -13.09 19.93 -9.70
CA ASP A 127 -14.38 20.38 -9.13
C ASP A 127 -15.29 19.22 -8.64
N GLN A 128 -15.03 17.98 -9.08
CA GLN A 128 -15.71 16.75 -8.63
C GLN A 128 -14.70 15.65 -8.32
N PHE A 129 -14.18 15.66 -7.09
CA PHE A 129 -13.17 14.72 -6.65
C PHE A 129 -13.73 13.86 -5.52
N THR A 130 -14.06 12.62 -5.85
CA THR A 130 -14.68 11.67 -4.92
C THR A 130 -13.63 10.87 -4.15
N LYS A 131 -14.06 10.24 -3.05
CA LYS A 131 -13.22 9.29 -2.31
C LYS A 131 -12.82 8.10 -3.18
N GLU A 132 -13.69 7.62 -4.08
CA GLU A 132 -13.32 6.58 -5.06
C GLU A 132 -12.13 7.02 -5.89
N HIS A 133 -12.20 8.22 -6.48
CA HIS A 133 -11.10 8.73 -7.30
C HIS A 133 -9.81 8.83 -6.49
N TYR A 134 -9.89 9.32 -5.25
CA TYR A 134 -8.74 9.39 -4.36
C TYR A 134 -8.07 8.03 -4.14
N PHE A 135 -8.84 7.01 -3.72
CA PHE A 135 -8.28 5.69 -3.42
C PHE A 135 -7.81 4.97 -4.67
N ARG A 136 -8.61 4.98 -5.74
CA ARG A 136 -8.33 4.25 -6.98
C ARG A 136 -7.22 4.88 -7.79
N VAL A 137 -7.28 6.20 -8.01
CA VAL A 137 -6.36 6.88 -8.94
C VAL A 137 -5.14 7.41 -8.19
N GLU A 138 -5.35 8.27 -7.19
CA GLU A 138 -4.25 8.97 -6.51
C GLU A 138 -3.40 8.07 -5.63
N ILE A 139 -3.98 7.01 -5.05
CA ILE A 139 -3.25 6.04 -4.24
C ILE A 139 -2.91 4.80 -5.07
N PHE A 140 -3.91 4.01 -5.48
CA PHE A 140 -3.67 2.67 -6.03
C PHE A 140 -2.91 2.70 -7.36
N PHE A 141 -3.47 3.33 -8.39
CA PHE A 141 -2.82 3.39 -9.70
C PHE A 141 -1.51 4.18 -9.66
N SER A 142 -1.48 5.34 -9.01
CA SER A 142 -0.28 6.16 -8.88
C SER A 142 0.88 5.40 -8.20
N THR A 143 0.60 4.63 -7.14
CA THR A 143 1.62 3.83 -6.46
C THR A 143 2.15 2.73 -7.37
N LEU A 144 1.28 1.96 -8.02
CA LEU A 144 1.68 0.86 -8.90
C LEU A 144 2.41 1.36 -10.15
N ASP A 145 2.00 2.49 -10.72
CA ASP A 145 2.72 3.17 -11.80
C ASP A 145 4.14 3.54 -11.37
N THR A 146 4.28 4.09 -10.17
CA THR A 146 5.58 4.48 -9.63
C THR A 146 6.49 3.26 -9.46
N GLN A 147 5.95 2.15 -8.92
CA GLN A 147 6.72 0.90 -8.78
C GLN A 147 7.15 0.34 -10.15
N LEU A 148 6.23 0.28 -11.11
CA LEU A 148 6.52 -0.18 -12.47
C LEU A 148 7.54 0.72 -13.17
N PHE A 149 7.39 2.03 -13.05
CA PHE A 149 8.32 3.01 -13.63
C PHE A 149 9.73 2.84 -13.06
N GLU A 150 9.88 2.78 -11.74
CA GLU A 150 11.19 2.61 -11.11
C GLU A 150 11.82 1.26 -11.45
N LEU A 151 11.02 0.19 -11.51
CA LEU A 151 11.50 -1.13 -11.90
C LEU A 151 11.98 -1.17 -13.36
N ASN A 152 11.24 -0.52 -14.27
CA ASN A 152 11.62 -0.36 -15.68
C ASN A 152 12.86 0.52 -15.85
N ARG A 153 12.96 1.60 -15.08
CA ARG A 153 14.09 2.52 -15.11
C ARG A 153 15.39 1.85 -14.65
N ARG A 154 15.33 1.02 -13.60
CA ARG A 154 16.49 0.34 -13.01
C ARG A 154 16.94 -0.88 -13.82
N PHE A 155 15.97 -1.67 -14.31
CA PHE A 155 16.22 -2.90 -15.05
C PHE A 155 15.77 -2.77 -16.50
N ASN A 156 16.26 -1.73 -17.17
CA ASN A 156 16.09 -1.57 -18.61
C ASN A 156 17.11 -2.45 -19.36
N ASP A 157 16.80 -2.85 -20.59
CA ASP A 157 17.62 -3.73 -21.43
C ASP A 157 19.06 -3.24 -21.61
N LYS A 158 19.27 -1.92 -21.47
CA LYS A 158 20.61 -1.29 -21.56
C LYS A 158 21.46 -1.46 -20.29
N MET A 159 20.86 -1.76 -19.14
CA MET A 159 21.53 -1.89 -17.84
C MET A 159 21.75 -3.35 -17.42
N LEU A 160 20.97 -4.29 -17.95
CA LEU A 160 21.15 -5.72 -17.71
C LEU A 160 22.57 -6.22 -18.04
N PRO A 161 23.24 -5.79 -19.13
CA PRO A 161 24.62 -6.18 -19.42
C PRO A 161 25.67 -5.56 -18.49
N ARG A 162 25.34 -4.50 -17.73
CA ARG A 162 26.29 -3.84 -16.82
C ARG A 162 26.41 -4.52 -15.46
N MET A 163 25.52 -5.47 -15.15
CA MET A 163 25.70 -6.41 -14.04
C MET A 163 26.69 -7.55 -14.37
N MET A 164 27.39 -7.50 -15.53
CA MET A 164 28.36 -8.50 -15.98
C MET A 164 29.82 -8.20 -15.56
N ILE A 165 30.09 -7.16 -14.75
CA ILE A 165 31.43 -6.79 -14.27
C ILE A 165 31.44 -6.66 -12.75
#